data_AF-A0A9X3IBV6-F1
#
_entry.id   AF-A0A9X3IBV6-F1
#
_cell.length_a   1.000
_cell.length_b   1.000
_cell.length_c   1.000
_cell.angle_alpha   90.00
_cell.angle_beta   90.00
_cell.angle_gamma   90.00
#
_symmetry.space_group_name_H-M   'P 1'
#
loop_
_entity.id
_entity.type
_entity.pdbx_description
1 polymer ?
#
loop_
_entity_poly.entity_id
_entity_poly.type
_entity_poly.pdbx_seq_one_letter_code
_entity_poly.pdbx_strand_id
1 'polypeptide(L)'
;MKIKLMPLLSILCFAAMVSCKKNETVSGAPPSLTTTNKSYNPYSVTNMRKALAGLLAGDAQLSRNNKLGYVKGKMILSTKDGVGINKQMTLNESLKIAEQGITATHYYIKFIPRNQADMDKLKVDSTLTIYPFPLDNEQTQYKGSYHDPSVSPGVPTYQYAAVPVAYRLPDVPYQKLEDLYIPNESKPGNRVIVTADGNSSYSVETGELARSAECGGGEVGGGGEGEPIDEEVLEEYDYCEGGGGPYPPNDPYRNGENWRPHGRITVNDDLKGIIGVEGIRVRARRWFTTYNGFTDADGYYAVDGWFTRPANYWLDFERYEFQVTDGTNGLGTTREISGPKIEAAWDVQFDAYDKFCSTIFRAAYHYYYKDIQGLQRPPENAFWHTQMKLRAKDYPDPDTPTSGGNAVPQRRILNWGEFIHIYHPSYADTRATYATTIHELAHAVHWKIDHSHYNNDDLATNMMAESWARGAEWFLTRMEYPGYSGGTVFLPKYTNVVIDMIDFNYDTSNNGFGDYRDLVYAYNITQIQDALNGAANGTDWKNNIRNNYDNNTENNLDALFSAWGF
;
A
#
# COMPACT_ATOMS: atom_id res chain seq x y z
N MET A 1 14.74 -50.76 20.77
CA MET A 1 14.49 -49.61 19.88
C MET A 1 15.29 -48.42 20.40
N LYS A 2 16.45 -48.14 19.80
CA LYS A 2 17.33 -47.04 20.21
C LYS A 2 16.92 -45.78 19.46
N ILE A 3 16.39 -44.80 20.19
CA ILE A 3 16.11 -43.44 19.69
C ILE A 3 17.46 -42.72 19.63
N LYS A 4 17.90 -42.35 18.42
CA LYS A 4 19.07 -41.49 18.22
C LYS A 4 18.67 -40.04 18.51
N LEU A 5 19.13 -39.51 19.64
CA LEU A 5 19.28 -38.07 19.83
C LEU A 5 20.39 -37.58 18.87
N MET A 6 20.07 -36.66 17.97
CA MET A 6 21.09 -35.85 17.28
C MET A 6 21.44 -34.65 18.17
N PRO A 7 22.72 -34.33 18.40
CA PRO A 7 23.10 -33.17 19.17
C PRO A 7 22.98 -31.92 18.29
N LEU A 8 22.26 -30.89 18.78
CA LEU A 8 22.42 -29.52 18.31
C LEU A 8 23.87 -29.10 18.60
N LEU A 9 24.70 -29.04 17.56
CA LEU A 9 25.99 -28.39 17.65
C LEU A 9 25.76 -26.89 17.36
N SER A 10 25.71 -26.10 18.43
CA SER A 10 25.83 -24.65 18.34
C SER A 10 27.26 -24.32 17.91
N ILE A 11 27.42 -23.81 16.69
CA ILE A 11 28.64 -23.10 16.30
C ILE A 11 28.30 -21.62 16.35
N LEU A 12 28.52 -21.03 17.53
CA LEU A 12 28.80 -19.59 17.67
C LEU A 12 30.15 -19.34 16.97
N CYS A 13 30.13 -18.96 15.70
CA CYS A 13 31.26 -18.24 15.11
C CYS A 13 31.01 -16.74 15.31
N PHE A 14 31.52 -16.21 16.41
CA PHE A 14 31.74 -14.79 16.61
C PHE A 14 32.77 -14.32 15.58
N ALA A 15 32.32 -13.90 14.40
CA ALA A 15 33.12 -13.01 13.56
C ALA A 15 32.89 -11.58 14.10
N ALA A 16 33.84 -11.12 14.90
CA ALA A 16 33.93 -9.72 15.28
C ALA A 16 34.23 -8.89 14.03
N MET A 17 33.19 -8.39 13.37
CA MET A 17 33.31 -7.33 12.38
C MET A 17 32.84 -6.03 12.99
N VAL A 18 33.76 -5.08 13.04
CA VAL A 18 33.59 -3.71 13.48
C VAL A 18 32.59 -3.03 12.54
N SER A 19 31.30 -3.23 12.81
CA SER A 19 30.26 -2.35 12.31
C SER A 19 30.44 -1.04 13.03
N CYS A 20 30.98 -0.02 12.35
CA CYS A 20 30.80 1.36 12.78
C CYS A 20 29.30 1.61 12.89
N LYS A 21 28.74 1.45 14.09
CA LYS A 21 27.46 2.03 14.47
C LYS A 21 27.60 3.53 14.32
N LYS A 22 27.21 4.08 13.17
CA LYS A 22 27.01 5.52 13.03
C LYS A 22 25.53 5.78 13.24
N ASN A 23 25.25 6.47 14.35
CA ASN A 23 23.94 6.97 14.71
C ASN A 23 23.34 7.72 13.51
N GLU A 24 22.31 7.15 12.87
CA GLU A 24 21.43 7.90 11.98
C GLU A 24 20.75 8.98 12.85
N THR A 25 21.20 10.23 12.73
CA THR A 25 20.49 11.37 13.30
C THR A 25 19.19 11.53 12.52
N VAL A 26 18.08 11.12 13.12
CA VAL A 26 16.71 11.33 12.64
C VAL A 26 16.46 12.84 12.63
N SER A 27 16.62 13.49 11.47
CA SER A 27 16.32 14.92 11.32
C SER A 27 14.97 15.09 10.62
N GLY A 28 13.96 15.44 11.42
CA GLY A 28 12.61 15.75 10.99
C GLY A 28 11.63 15.37 12.08
N ALA A 29 10.79 16.30 12.53
CA ALA A 29 9.66 15.91 13.36
C ALA A 29 8.75 15.01 12.50
N PRO A 30 8.35 13.82 12.98
CA PRO A 30 7.40 12.99 12.25
C PRO A 30 6.13 13.80 11.99
N PRO A 31 5.44 13.59 10.86
CA PRO A 31 4.20 14.31 10.57
C PRO A 31 3.22 14.16 11.75
N SER A 32 2.85 15.28 12.38
CA SER A 32 1.92 15.27 13.50
C SER A 32 0.50 15.16 12.99
N LEU A 33 -0.20 14.08 13.34
CA LEU A 33 -1.64 14.01 13.13
C LEU A 33 -2.30 14.98 14.11
N THR A 34 -2.95 16.01 13.59
CA THR A 34 -3.90 16.79 14.37
C THR A 34 -5.20 16.02 14.41
N THR A 35 -5.38 15.20 15.44
CA THR A 35 -6.66 14.55 15.73
C THR A 35 -7.58 15.57 16.38
N THR A 36 -8.72 15.88 15.77
CA THR A 36 -9.84 16.41 16.54
C THR A 36 -10.32 15.26 17.42
N ASN A 37 -10.13 15.38 18.74
CA ASN A 37 -10.59 14.37 19.71
C ASN A 37 -12.13 14.29 19.66
N LYS A 38 -12.69 13.52 18.73
CA LYS A 38 -14.03 13.01 18.87
C LYS A 38 -13.91 11.73 19.68
N SER A 39 -14.18 11.80 20.97
CA SER A 39 -14.43 10.64 21.84
C SER A 39 -15.70 9.84 21.41
N TYR A 40 -16.13 9.99 20.17
CA TYR A 40 -17.42 9.57 19.66
C TYR A 40 -17.22 8.78 18.35
N ASN A 41 -17.38 7.46 18.46
CA ASN A 41 -17.45 6.56 17.32
C ASN A 41 -18.92 6.35 16.90
N PRO A 42 -19.41 6.91 15.78
CA PRO A 42 -20.79 6.75 15.37
C PRO A 42 -21.16 5.30 15.01
N TYR A 43 -20.20 4.50 14.55
CA TYR A 43 -20.43 3.13 14.10
C TYR A 43 -20.29 2.10 15.22
N SER A 44 -20.09 2.52 16.47
CA SER A 44 -20.19 1.59 17.59
C SER A 44 -21.59 0.99 17.66
N VAL A 45 -21.69 -0.29 18.06
CA VAL A 45 -22.99 -0.95 18.25
C VAL A 45 -23.89 -0.12 19.17
N THR A 46 -23.33 0.48 20.22
CA THR A 46 -24.05 1.36 21.15
C THR A 46 -24.62 2.59 20.46
N ASN A 47 -23.81 3.32 19.67
CA ASN A 47 -24.27 4.56 19.03
C ASN A 47 -25.21 4.29 17.85
N MET A 48 -25.00 3.21 17.12
CA MET A 48 -25.96 2.76 16.08
C MET A 48 -27.30 2.33 16.68
N ARG A 49 -27.31 1.70 17.87
CA ARG A 49 -28.56 1.41 18.58
C ARG A 49 -29.27 2.68 19.03
N LYS A 50 -28.54 3.67 19.57
CA LYS A 50 -29.10 4.97 19.93
C LYS A 50 -29.71 5.68 18.72
N ALA A 51 -28.98 5.73 17.61
CA ALA A 51 -29.47 6.31 16.36
C ALA A 51 -30.73 5.62 15.85
N LEU A 52 -30.75 4.28 15.84
CA LEU A 52 -31.94 3.53 15.45
C LEU A 52 -33.11 3.78 16.41
N ALA A 53 -32.85 3.78 17.72
CA ALA A 53 -33.86 4.06 18.74
C ALA A 53 -34.44 5.48 18.61
N GLY A 54 -33.60 6.48 18.32
CA GLY A 54 -34.02 7.86 18.05
C GLY A 54 -34.87 7.98 16.79
N LEU A 55 -34.48 7.30 15.69
CA LEU A 55 -35.27 7.25 14.46
C LEU A 55 -36.61 6.53 14.65
N LEU A 56 -36.64 5.52 15.53
CA LEU A 56 -37.85 4.79 15.88
C LEU A 56 -38.77 5.55 16.85
N ALA A 57 -38.20 6.39 17.73
CA ALA A 57 -38.92 7.17 18.75
C ALA A 57 -39.33 8.58 18.29
N GLY A 58 -38.69 9.13 17.25
CA GLY A 58 -38.96 10.47 16.73
C GLY A 58 -40.39 10.68 16.22
N ASP A 59 -40.84 11.95 16.23
CA ASP A 59 -42.22 12.31 15.92
C ASP A 59 -42.61 12.03 14.46
N ALA A 60 -43.68 11.26 14.31
CA ALA A 60 -44.47 11.26 13.10
C ALA A 60 -45.18 12.63 12.95
N GLN A 61 -44.64 13.56 12.17
CA GLN A 61 -45.43 14.71 11.73
C GLN A 61 -46.51 14.26 10.73
N LEU A 62 -47.78 14.39 11.12
CA LEU A 62 -48.94 14.23 10.25
C LEU A 62 -49.25 15.55 9.51
N SER A 63 -49.47 15.47 8.20
CA SER A 63 -50.07 16.57 7.42
C SER A 63 -51.60 16.58 7.57
N ARG A 64 -52.17 17.73 7.91
CA ARG A 64 -53.58 18.10 7.69
C ARG A 64 -53.61 19.31 6.76
N ASN A 65 -54.49 19.31 5.75
CA ASN A 65 -54.79 20.46 4.88
C ASN A 65 -53.66 20.90 3.90
N ASN A 66 -53.08 19.97 3.13
CA ASN A 66 -52.32 20.27 1.90
C ASN A 66 -51.05 21.15 2.05
N LYS A 67 -50.42 21.18 3.24
CA LYS A 67 -49.01 21.56 3.42
C LYS A 67 -48.20 20.31 3.82
N LEU A 68 -47.07 20.08 3.15
CA LEU A 68 -46.13 18.98 3.37
C LEU A 68 -45.19 19.28 4.55
N GLY A 69 -45.03 18.30 5.46
CA GLY A 69 -43.92 18.18 6.42
C GLY A 69 -43.32 16.77 6.29
N TYR A 70 -41.99 16.64 6.31
CA TYR A 70 -41.23 15.38 6.16
C TYR A 70 -41.29 14.54 7.47
N VAL A 71 -41.37 13.17 7.56
CA VAL A 71 -40.78 12.00 6.82
C VAL A 71 -39.45 11.56 7.50
N LYS A 72 -38.99 10.30 7.66
CA LYS A 72 -39.01 9.06 6.85
C LYS A 72 -38.78 7.85 7.78
N GLY A 73 -39.52 6.78 7.52
CA GLY A 73 -39.56 5.52 8.25
C GLY A 73 -40.77 4.78 7.73
N LYS A 74 -40.75 4.43 6.44
CA LYS A 74 -41.93 3.91 5.74
C LYS A 74 -42.34 2.59 6.40
N MET A 75 -43.44 2.63 7.16
CA MET A 75 -44.09 1.47 7.74
C MET A 75 -44.48 0.49 6.64
N ILE A 76 -44.12 -0.79 6.81
CA ILE A 76 -44.85 -1.90 6.21
C ILE A 76 -45.40 -2.70 7.39
N LEU A 77 -46.57 -2.30 7.91
CA LEU A 77 -47.34 -3.22 8.74
C LEU A 77 -47.92 -4.30 7.82
N SER A 78 -47.43 -5.53 7.93
CA SER A 78 -48.10 -6.71 7.39
C SER A 78 -48.94 -7.36 8.49
N THR A 79 -50.05 -6.72 8.87
CA THR A 79 -51.15 -7.41 9.56
C THR A 79 -52.27 -7.64 8.55
N LYS A 80 -53.01 -8.75 8.69
CA LYS A 80 -54.17 -9.06 7.83
C LYS A 80 -55.25 -7.98 7.85
N ASP A 81 -55.20 -7.05 8.81
CA ASP A 81 -56.16 -5.98 9.00
C ASP A 81 -55.43 -4.62 9.18
N GLY A 82 -55.46 -3.78 8.15
CA GLY A 82 -55.39 -2.31 8.23
C GLY A 82 -54.04 -1.62 8.52
N VAL A 83 -53.80 -0.51 7.81
CA VAL A 83 -52.74 0.48 8.10
C VAL A 83 -53.17 1.32 9.31
N GLY A 84 -52.50 1.16 10.46
CA GLY A 84 -52.79 1.87 11.71
C GLY A 84 -51.89 3.08 11.97
N ILE A 85 -52.40 4.05 12.74
CA ILE A 85 -51.72 5.28 13.18
C ILE A 85 -50.87 4.96 14.42
N ASN A 86 -49.64 5.49 14.50
CA ASN A 86 -48.62 5.17 15.52
C ASN A 86 -49.07 5.50 16.96
N LYS A 87 -48.75 4.61 17.91
CA LYS A 87 -48.55 4.95 19.32
C LYS A 87 -47.13 5.50 19.44
N GLN A 88 -46.94 6.68 20.06
CA GLN A 88 -45.59 7.16 20.40
C GLN A 88 -44.88 6.07 21.21
N MET A 89 -43.75 5.59 20.69
CA MET A 89 -42.97 4.56 21.34
C MET A 89 -42.05 5.21 22.37
N THR A 90 -42.05 4.68 23.58
CA THR A 90 -41.13 5.18 24.61
C THR A 90 -39.69 4.88 24.21
N LEU A 91 -38.74 5.69 24.71
CA LEU A 91 -37.32 5.46 24.48
C LEU A 91 -36.86 4.05 24.88
N ASN A 92 -37.41 3.52 25.98
CA ASN A 92 -37.09 2.18 26.46
C ASN A 92 -37.60 1.08 25.50
N GLU A 93 -38.80 1.26 24.94
CA GLU A 93 -39.34 0.35 23.92
C GLU A 93 -38.50 0.41 22.64
N SER A 94 -38.11 1.59 22.17
CA SER A 94 -37.32 1.75 20.94
C SER A 94 -35.89 1.23 21.08
N LEU A 95 -35.26 1.41 22.25
CA LEU A 95 -33.95 0.84 22.56
C LEU A 95 -33.98 -0.69 22.57
N LYS A 96 -34.99 -1.29 23.21
CA LYS A 96 -35.14 -2.76 23.24
C LYS A 96 -35.28 -3.34 21.82
N ILE A 97 -36.01 -2.66 20.94
CA ILE A 97 -36.12 -3.05 19.53
C ILE A 97 -34.76 -2.89 18.83
N ALA A 98 -34.09 -1.75 19.00
CA ALA A 98 -32.79 -1.51 18.37
C ALA A 98 -31.73 -2.54 18.79
N GLU A 99 -31.74 -3.02 20.03
CA GLU A 99 -30.84 -4.07 20.53
C GLU A 99 -31.00 -5.41 19.80
N GLN A 100 -32.22 -5.73 19.35
CA GLN A 100 -32.52 -6.95 18.57
C GLN A 100 -32.09 -6.81 17.11
N GLY A 101 -32.14 -5.59 16.55
CA GLY A 101 -31.84 -5.31 15.15
C GLY A 101 -30.38 -5.03 14.82
N ILE A 102 -29.61 -4.56 15.80
CA ILE A 102 -28.23 -4.10 15.63
C ILE A 102 -27.29 -4.97 16.48
N THR A 103 -26.51 -5.79 15.80
CA THR A 103 -25.46 -6.65 16.38
C THR A 103 -24.13 -6.39 15.71
N ALA A 104 -23.02 -6.75 16.36
CA ALA A 104 -21.69 -6.55 15.78
C ALA A 104 -21.57 -7.20 14.38
N THR A 105 -21.17 -6.41 13.41
CA THR A 105 -20.81 -6.87 12.04
C THR A 105 -19.30 -6.94 11.88
N HIS A 106 -18.59 -6.05 12.58
CA HIS A 106 -17.15 -5.91 12.56
C HIS A 106 -16.62 -5.68 13.97
N TYR A 107 -15.33 -5.94 14.16
CA TYR A 107 -14.56 -5.55 15.32
C TYR A 107 -13.60 -4.43 14.95
N TYR A 108 -13.52 -3.41 15.81
CA TYR A 108 -12.46 -2.40 15.75
C TYR A 108 -11.24 -2.91 16.51
N ILE A 109 -10.16 -3.19 15.78
CA ILE A 109 -8.95 -3.81 16.32
C ILE A 109 -7.78 -2.84 16.25
N LYS A 110 -7.03 -2.76 17.35
CA LYS A 110 -5.70 -2.16 17.43
C LYS A 110 -4.66 -3.28 17.54
N PHE A 111 -3.92 -3.54 16.48
CA PHE A 111 -2.75 -4.40 16.50
C PHE A 111 -1.55 -3.68 17.12
N ILE A 112 -0.77 -4.44 17.88
CA ILE A 112 0.39 -4.00 18.66
C ILE A 112 1.60 -4.84 18.19
N PRO A 113 2.13 -4.56 16.99
CA PRO A 113 3.29 -5.27 16.45
C PRO A 113 4.50 -5.02 17.33
N ARG A 114 5.21 -6.07 17.75
CA ARG A 114 6.38 -5.94 18.63
C ARG A 114 7.67 -5.71 17.86
N ASN A 115 7.70 -6.14 16.60
CA ASN A 115 8.86 -6.10 15.72
C ASN A 115 8.40 -6.20 14.26
N GLN A 116 9.35 -6.14 13.34
CA GLN A 116 9.05 -6.20 11.92
C GLN A 116 8.40 -7.51 11.48
N ALA A 117 8.73 -8.65 12.11
CA ALA A 117 8.10 -9.93 11.76
C ALA A 117 6.59 -9.94 12.09
N ASP A 118 6.17 -9.30 13.20
CA ASP A 118 4.75 -9.11 13.48
C ASP A 118 4.08 -8.19 12.45
N MET A 119 4.76 -7.14 11.97
CA MET A 119 4.25 -6.30 10.88
C MET A 119 4.08 -7.08 9.58
N ASP A 120 5.06 -7.91 9.23
CA ASP A 120 5.04 -8.66 7.99
C ASP A 120 3.86 -9.65 7.97
N LYS A 121 3.50 -10.26 9.12
CA LYS A 121 2.28 -11.09 9.26
C LYS A 121 0.99 -10.32 8.93
N LEU A 122 0.91 -9.03 9.26
CA LEU A 122 -0.26 -8.21 8.92
C LEU A 122 -0.37 -7.93 7.42
N LYS A 123 0.75 -8.01 6.69
CA LYS A 123 0.84 -7.73 5.25
C LYS A 123 0.74 -8.97 4.36
N VAL A 124 0.64 -10.17 4.94
CA VAL A 124 0.45 -11.41 4.17
C VAL A 124 -0.96 -11.49 3.58
N ASP A 125 -1.97 -11.05 4.32
CA ASP A 125 -3.37 -11.04 3.86
C ASP A 125 -3.71 -9.72 3.17
N SER A 126 -3.79 -9.75 1.83
CA SER A 126 -4.16 -8.57 1.02
C SER A 126 -5.57 -8.04 1.28
N THR A 127 -6.44 -8.82 1.93
CA THR A 127 -7.80 -8.38 2.29
C THR A 127 -7.85 -7.57 3.57
N LEU A 128 -6.80 -7.66 4.42
CA LEU A 128 -6.69 -6.90 5.64
C LEU A 128 -6.25 -5.46 5.33
N THR A 129 -7.16 -4.51 5.53
CA THR A 129 -6.83 -3.09 5.41
C THR A 129 -6.48 -2.52 6.79
N ILE A 130 -5.24 -2.07 6.93
CA ILE A 130 -4.69 -1.48 8.15
C ILE A 130 -4.30 -0.02 7.95
N TYR A 131 -4.31 0.73 9.05
CA TYR A 131 -3.90 2.12 9.12
C TYR A 131 -2.98 2.36 10.32
N PRO A 132 -1.97 3.23 10.20
CA PRO A 132 -1.07 3.51 11.31
C PRO A 132 -1.69 4.44 12.39
N PHE A 133 -2.97 4.80 12.24
CA PHE A 133 -3.69 5.75 13.11
C PHE A 133 -5.12 5.28 13.43
N PRO A 134 -5.71 5.77 14.55
CA PRO A 134 -7.10 5.45 14.91
C PRO A 134 -8.12 5.86 13.85
N LEU A 135 -9.10 5.00 13.60
CA LEU A 135 -10.14 5.18 12.59
C LEU A 135 -11.33 6.03 13.08
N ASP A 136 -11.48 6.19 14.38
CA ASP A 136 -12.51 6.99 15.03
C ASP A 136 -12.20 8.49 15.09
N ASN A 137 -11.03 8.90 14.60
CA ASN A 137 -10.63 10.30 14.51
C ASN A 137 -10.62 10.81 13.08
N GLU A 138 -11.01 12.07 12.91
CA GLU A 138 -10.82 12.79 11.66
C GLU A 138 -9.34 13.16 11.51
N GLN A 139 -8.80 12.91 10.32
CA GLN A 139 -7.37 13.04 10.05
C GLN A 139 -7.13 14.35 9.30
N THR A 140 -6.07 15.06 9.66
CA THR A 140 -5.52 16.12 8.81
C THR A 140 -4.63 15.53 7.72
N GLN A 141 -4.47 16.29 6.63
CA GLN A 141 -3.62 15.90 5.51
C GLN A 141 -2.16 15.81 5.95
N TYR A 142 -1.47 14.74 5.53
CA TYR A 142 -0.05 14.53 5.76
C TYR A 142 0.61 13.83 4.57
N LYS A 143 1.91 14.01 4.42
CA LYS A 143 2.74 13.29 3.46
C LYS A 143 3.85 12.56 4.20
N GLY A 144 4.01 11.27 3.92
CA GLY A 144 5.09 10.43 4.43
C GLY A 144 4.61 9.40 5.44
N SER A 145 5.54 8.90 6.23
CA SER A 145 5.21 7.88 7.21
C SER A 145 4.76 8.47 8.54
N TYR A 146 3.59 8.05 9.01
CA TYR A 146 3.15 8.33 10.36
C TYR A 146 3.72 7.31 11.35
N HIS A 147 4.16 7.80 12.51
CA HIS A 147 4.58 6.97 13.64
C HIS A 147 4.04 7.57 14.93
N ASP A 148 3.23 6.80 15.65
CA ASP A 148 2.65 7.20 16.93
C ASP A 148 3.76 7.65 17.92
N PRO A 149 3.73 8.89 18.42
CA PRO A 149 4.76 9.43 19.32
C PRO A 149 4.92 8.66 20.64
N SER A 150 3.92 7.89 21.05
CA SER A 150 3.98 7.04 22.24
C SER A 150 4.76 5.74 22.04
N VAL A 151 5.06 5.38 20.78
CA VAL A 151 5.81 4.18 20.42
C VAL A 151 7.29 4.53 20.25
N SER A 152 8.16 3.75 20.89
CA SER A 152 9.60 3.97 20.81
C SER A 152 10.12 3.94 19.35
N PRO A 153 11.11 4.79 19.00
CA PRO A 153 11.82 4.67 17.73
C PRO A 153 12.41 3.26 17.59
N GLY A 154 12.30 2.65 16.41
CA GLY A 154 12.77 1.28 16.16
C GLY A 154 11.76 0.15 16.43
N VAL A 155 10.58 0.45 16.99
CA VAL A 155 9.45 -0.49 17.07
C VAL A 155 8.38 -0.10 16.05
N PRO A 156 7.76 -1.02 15.28
CA PRO A 156 6.68 -0.63 14.39
C PRO A 156 5.50 0.03 15.10
N THR A 157 4.90 1.03 14.47
CA THR A 157 3.74 1.74 15.03
C THR A 157 2.49 0.86 15.06
N TYR A 158 1.51 1.23 15.89
CA TYR A 158 0.23 0.52 15.99
C TYR A 158 -0.48 0.47 14.65
N GLN A 159 -1.24 -0.61 14.42
CA GLN A 159 -2.05 -0.75 13.21
C GLN A 159 -3.53 -0.91 13.58
N TYR A 160 -4.40 -0.17 12.93
CA TYR A 160 -5.83 -0.10 13.22
C TYR A 160 -6.61 -0.66 12.03
N ALA A 161 -7.60 -1.50 12.32
CA ALA A 161 -8.45 -2.12 11.31
C ALA A 161 -9.89 -2.31 11.78
N ALA A 162 -10.83 -2.25 10.85
CA ALA A 162 -12.17 -2.80 11.02
C ALA A 162 -12.23 -4.15 10.31
N VAL A 163 -12.46 -5.23 11.05
CA VAL A 163 -12.49 -6.59 10.48
C VAL A 163 -13.85 -7.24 10.70
N PRO A 164 -14.40 -8.01 9.74
CA PRO A 164 -15.64 -8.75 9.95
C PRO A 164 -15.57 -9.66 11.19
N VAL A 165 -16.68 -9.89 11.89
CA VAL A 165 -16.70 -10.77 13.08
C VAL A 165 -16.21 -12.20 12.81
N ALA A 166 -16.33 -12.67 11.56
CA ALA A 166 -15.87 -13.98 11.13
C ALA A 166 -14.40 -14.01 10.67
N TYR A 167 -13.73 -12.85 10.64
CA TYR A 167 -12.35 -12.73 10.19
C TYR A 167 -11.39 -13.41 11.17
N ARG A 168 -10.46 -14.20 10.64
CA ARG A 168 -9.43 -14.88 11.44
C ARG A 168 -8.25 -13.95 11.62
N LEU A 169 -8.08 -13.43 12.83
CA LEU A 169 -7.00 -12.51 13.15
C LEU A 169 -5.62 -13.19 13.01
N PRO A 170 -4.62 -12.47 12.46
CA PRO A 170 -3.24 -12.96 12.42
C PRO A 170 -2.66 -13.07 13.83
N ASP A 171 -1.63 -13.91 13.99
CA ASP A 171 -0.90 -14.10 15.26
C ASP A 171 0.02 -12.89 15.56
N VAL A 172 -0.60 -11.77 15.89
CA VAL A 172 0.02 -10.50 16.29
C VAL A 172 -0.74 -10.00 17.51
N PRO A 173 -0.07 -9.53 18.59
CA PRO A 173 -0.77 -8.99 19.75
C PRO A 173 -1.76 -7.90 19.33
N TYR A 174 -2.97 -7.94 19.88
CA TYR A 174 -4.01 -6.98 19.54
C TYR A 174 -4.91 -6.65 20.73
N GLN A 175 -5.57 -5.51 20.66
CA GLN A 175 -6.63 -5.08 21.54
C GLN A 175 -7.90 -4.88 20.72
N LYS A 176 -9.01 -5.52 21.13
CA LYS A 176 -10.33 -5.15 20.63
C LYS A 176 -10.76 -3.85 21.30
N LEU A 177 -10.94 -2.80 20.51
CA LEU A 177 -11.36 -1.48 21.00
C LEU A 177 -12.88 -1.42 21.14
N GLU A 178 -13.61 -1.88 20.13
CA GLU A 178 -15.07 -1.74 20.10
C GLU A 178 -15.76 -2.75 19.16
N ASP A 179 -17.02 -3.05 19.44
CA ASP A 179 -17.91 -3.78 18.51
C ASP A 179 -18.58 -2.77 17.57
N LEU A 180 -18.49 -3.02 16.27
CA LEU A 180 -18.97 -2.10 15.23
C LEU A 180 -20.19 -2.66 14.50
N TYR A 181 -21.15 -1.78 14.19
CA TYR A 181 -22.17 -2.03 13.18
C TYR A 181 -21.90 -1.12 11.97
N ILE A 182 -21.40 -1.70 10.88
CA ILE A 182 -21.11 -0.99 9.64
C ILE A 182 -22.21 -1.33 8.63
N PRO A 183 -23.22 -0.48 8.44
CA PRO A 183 -24.27 -0.72 7.48
C PRO A 183 -23.74 -0.60 6.05
N ASN A 184 -24.30 -1.39 5.13
CA ASN A 184 -24.01 -1.21 3.71
C ASN A 184 -24.79 0.01 3.19
N GLU A 185 -24.09 1.14 3.07
CA GLU A 185 -24.59 2.42 2.55
C GLU A 185 -24.55 2.50 1.01
N SER A 186 -23.77 1.65 0.34
CA SER A 186 -23.48 1.76 -1.10
C SER A 186 -24.60 1.25 -2.01
N LYS A 187 -25.62 0.58 -1.45
CA LYS A 187 -26.79 0.09 -2.20
C LYS A 187 -28.04 0.92 -1.85
N PRO A 188 -28.57 1.73 -2.78
CA PRO A 188 -29.81 2.47 -2.58
C PRO A 188 -30.95 1.55 -2.18
N GLY A 189 -31.73 1.95 -1.17
CA GLY A 189 -32.85 1.18 -0.67
C GLY A 189 -32.49 0.03 0.28
N ASN A 190 -31.20 -0.16 0.62
CA ASN A 190 -30.82 -1.09 1.67
C ASN A 190 -31.37 -0.62 3.03
N ARG A 191 -31.93 -1.57 3.79
CA ARG A 191 -32.71 -1.28 4.99
C ARG A 191 -32.25 -2.15 6.14
N VAL A 192 -32.16 -1.55 7.32
CA VAL A 192 -32.17 -2.31 8.57
C VAL A 192 -33.62 -2.67 8.84
N ILE A 193 -33.93 -3.97 8.95
CA ILE A 193 -35.25 -4.46 9.28
C ILE A 193 -35.20 -5.10 10.66
N VAL A 194 -36.04 -4.63 11.57
CA VAL A 194 -36.14 -5.16 12.93
C VAL A 194 -37.54 -5.69 13.17
N THR A 195 -37.64 -6.90 13.70
CA THR A 195 -38.93 -7.50 14.07
C THR A 195 -39.12 -7.36 15.57
N ALA A 196 -40.24 -6.80 16.00
CA ALA A 196 -40.59 -6.67 17.41
C ALA A 196 -41.67 -7.68 17.83
N ASP A 197 -41.95 -7.70 19.13
CA ASP A 197 -43.01 -8.50 19.73
C ASP A 197 -44.36 -8.24 19.02
N GLY A 198 -45.12 -9.31 18.70
CA GLY A 198 -46.41 -9.19 18.02
C GLY A 198 -46.35 -9.16 16.48
N ASN A 199 -45.24 -9.57 15.86
CA ASN A 199 -45.05 -9.66 14.40
C ASN A 199 -44.99 -8.32 13.65
N SER A 200 -44.74 -7.21 14.36
CA SER A 200 -44.50 -5.89 13.78
C SER A 200 -43.07 -5.79 13.23
N SER A 201 -42.91 -5.21 12.03
CA SER A 201 -41.59 -4.98 11.43
C SER A 201 -41.32 -3.49 11.22
N TYR A 202 -40.15 -3.03 11.66
CA TYR A 202 -39.66 -1.67 11.50
C TYR A 202 -38.54 -1.66 10.48
N SER A 203 -38.51 -0.65 9.61
CA SER A 203 -37.44 -0.51 8.63
C SER A 203 -36.90 0.91 8.55
N VAL A 204 -35.58 1.04 8.55
CA VAL A 204 -34.85 2.31 8.42
C VAL A 204 -33.83 2.16 7.30
N GLU A 205 -33.67 3.19 6.47
CA GLU A 205 -32.66 3.20 5.41
C GLU A 205 -31.26 3.29 6.02
N THR A 206 -30.31 2.49 5.52
CA THR A 206 -28.96 2.40 6.10
C THR A 206 -28.22 3.74 6.11
N GLY A 207 -28.41 4.56 5.08
CA GLY A 207 -27.86 5.93 5.02
C GLY A 207 -28.44 6.87 6.07
N GLU A 208 -29.73 6.74 6.39
CA GLU A 208 -30.38 7.55 7.44
C GLU A 208 -29.89 7.17 8.83
N LEU A 209 -29.73 5.86 9.07
CA LEU A 209 -29.16 5.35 10.31
C LEU A 209 -27.73 5.88 10.53
N ALA A 210 -26.87 5.75 9.52
CA ALA A 210 -25.49 6.23 9.58
C ALA A 210 -25.43 7.75 9.79
N ARG A 211 -26.26 8.52 9.08
CA ARG A 211 -26.37 9.98 9.26
C ARG A 211 -26.82 10.35 10.67
N SER A 212 -27.86 9.69 11.19
CA SER A 212 -28.35 9.91 12.55
C SER A 212 -27.26 9.64 13.58
N ALA A 213 -26.54 8.52 13.45
CA ALA A 213 -25.43 8.20 14.34
C ALA A 213 -24.31 9.25 14.26
N GLU A 214 -23.89 9.67 13.07
CA GLU A 214 -22.80 10.65 12.93
C GLU A 214 -23.09 12.03 13.49
N CYS A 215 -24.36 12.45 13.49
CA CYS A 215 -24.80 13.69 14.12
C CYS A 215 -25.14 13.50 15.62
N GLY A 216 -24.62 12.45 16.27
CA GLY A 216 -24.75 12.22 17.72
C GLY A 216 -25.84 11.24 18.14
N GLY A 217 -26.57 10.66 17.18
CA GLY A 217 -27.62 9.68 17.44
C GLY A 217 -28.92 10.26 18.01
N GLY A 218 -29.11 11.58 17.87
CA GLY A 218 -30.03 12.35 18.69
C GLY A 218 -29.55 12.33 20.13
N GLU A 219 -29.13 13.47 20.66
CA GLU A 219 -29.29 13.65 22.10
C GLU A 219 -30.78 13.52 22.38
N VAL A 220 -31.20 12.33 22.81
CA VAL A 220 -32.44 12.22 23.57
C VAL A 220 -32.13 12.99 24.83
N GLY A 221 -32.63 14.22 24.86
CA GLY A 221 -32.21 15.27 25.76
C GLY A 221 -31.91 14.75 27.16
N GLY A 222 -30.81 15.24 27.72
CA GLY A 222 -30.59 15.23 29.15
C GLY A 222 -31.66 16.08 29.83
N GLY A 223 -32.86 15.52 29.98
CA GLY A 223 -33.84 15.92 30.95
C GLY A 223 -33.95 14.78 31.95
N GLY A 224 -33.46 15.01 33.16
CA GLY A 224 -33.97 14.25 34.30
C GLY A 224 -35.49 14.28 34.29
N GLU A 225 -36.10 13.25 34.87
CA GLU A 225 -37.55 13.05 34.91
C GLU A 225 -38.35 14.36 35.02
N GLY A 226 -39.12 14.71 33.97
CA GLY A 226 -40.27 15.59 34.10
C GLY A 226 -40.27 16.99 33.46
N GLU A 227 -39.31 17.38 32.61
CA GLU A 227 -39.35 18.68 31.92
C GLU A 227 -39.54 18.52 30.40
N PRO A 228 -40.44 19.29 29.74
CA PRO A 228 -40.57 19.31 28.29
C PRO A 228 -39.29 19.81 27.62
N ILE A 229 -38.99 19.25 26.46
CA ILE A 229 -37.88 19.67 25.60
C ILE A 229 -38.22 21.07 25.07
N ASP A 230 -37.36 22.05 25.36
CA ASP A 230 -37.53 23.43 24.87
C ASP A 230 -37.29 23.46 23.36
N GLU A 231 -38.32 23.88 22.60
CA GLU A 231 -38.36 23.90 21.14
C GLU A 231 -37.34 24.89 20.55
N GLU A 232 -36.80 25.79 21.38
CA GLU A 232 -35.86 26.86 21.00
C GLU A 232 -34.38 26.41 20.90
N VAL A 233 -34.04 25.16 21.26
CA VAL A 233 -32.66 24.61 21.19
C VAL A 233 -32.39 23.80 19.90
N LEU A 234 -33.36 23.71 18.99
CA LEU A 234 -33.24 22.94 17.73
C LEU A 234 -32.59 23.72 16.56
N GLU A 235 -32.30 25.01 16.70
CA GLU A 235 -31.86 25.86 15.57
C GLU A 235 -30.33 26.00 15.38
N GLU A 236 -29.49 25.28 16.13
CA GLU A 236 -28.03 25.31 15.92
C GLU A 236 -27.40 23.91 15.81
N TYR A 237 -28.06 22.98 15.12
CA TYR A 237 -27.36 21.82 14.57
C TYR A 237 -26.91 22.16 13.15
N ASP A 238 -25.65 22.59 13.05
CA ASP A 238 -24.90 22.65 11.81
C ASP A 238 -25.20 21.39 10.99
N TYR A 239 -25.87 21.54 9.85
CA TYR A 239 -26.15 20.44 8.95
C TYR A 239 -24.81 19.74 8.71
N CYS A 240 -24.72 18.45 9.05
CA CYS A 240 -23.56 17.62 8.75
C CYS A 240 -23.35 17.67 7.21
N GLU A 241 -22.59 18.66 6.71
CA GLU A 241 -22.67 19.14 5.31
C GLU A 241 -22.36 18.02 4.32
N GLY A 242 -23.38 17.65 3.54
CA GLY A 242 -23.23 16.87 2.31
C GLY A 242 -22.88 17.82 1.17
N GLY A 243 -21.59 18.13 1.03
CA GLY A 243 -21.08 18.92 -0.09
C GLY A 243 -21.05 18.11 -1.38
N GLY A 244 -22.08 18.23 -2.21
CA GLY A 244 -22.07 17.82 -3.61
C GLY A 244 -22.53 18.99 -4.48
N GLY A 245 -21.59 19.66 -5.16
CA GLY A 245 -21.94 20.69 -6.14
C GLY A 245 -22.73 20.11 -7.33
N PRO A 246 -23.29 20.93 -8.23
CA PRO A 246 -23.96 20.42 -9.43
C PRO A 246 -22.94 19.73 -10.36
N TYR A 247 -23.17 18.46 -10.70
CA TYR A 247 -22.34 17.68 -11.64
C TYR A 247 -22.98 17.62 -13.03
N PRO A 248 -22.17 17.43 -14.09
CA PRO A 248 -22.70 17.22 -15.43
C PRO A 248 -23.63 15.99 -15.48
N PRO A 249 -24.77 16.07 -16.20
CA PRO A 249 -25.60 14.90 -16.47
C PRO A 249 -24.76 13.83 -17.19
N ASN A 250 -24.81 12.59 -16.70
CA ASN A 250 -24.09 11.40 -17.20
C ASN A 250 -22.63 11.17 -16.71
N ASP A 251 -22.27 11.68 -15.53
CA ASP A 251 -21.02 11.28 -14.89
C ASP A 251 -21.02 9.76 -14.56
N PRO A 252 -20.13 8.94 -15.16
CA PRO A 252 -20.06 7.49 -14.89
C PRO A 252 -19.65 7.16 -13.45
N TYR A 253 -19.15 8.15 -12.70
CA TYR A 253 -18.82 8.04 -11.30
C TYR A 253 -19.96 8.51 -10.38
N ARG A 254 -21.17 8.68 -10.93
CA ARG A 254 -22.40 9.00 -10.18
C ARG A 254 -23.49 7.95 -10.39
N ASN A 255 -24.20 7.64 -9.32
CA ASN A 255 -25.39 6.79 -9.34
C ASN A 255 -26.40 7.24 -8.27
N GLY A 256 -27.29 8.17 -8.65
CA GLY A 256 -28.17 8.83 -7.68
C GLY A 256 -27.38 9.70 -6.70
N GLU A 257 -27.62 9.52 -5.40
CA GLU A 257 -26.85 10.17 -4.32
C GLU A 257 -25.45 9.56 -4.13
N ASN A 258 -25.17 8.42 -4.76
CA ASN A 258 -23.88 7.76 -4.65
C ASN A 258 -22.88 8.36 -5.64
N TRP A 259 -21.62 8.42 -5.22
CA TRP A 259 -20.48 8.78 -6.04
C TRP A 259 -19.33 7.79 -5.82
N ARG A 260 -18.48 7.67 -6.84
CA ARG A 260 -17.33 6.78 -6.86
C ARG A 260 -16.04 7.60 -6.86
N PRO A 261 -15.21 7.50 -5.81
CA PRO A 261 -13.89 8.14 -5.77
C PRO A 261 -13.03 7.75 -6.97
N HIS A 262 -12.47 8.75 -7.65
CA HIS A 262 -11.73 8.60 -8.90
C HIS A 262 -10.76 9.78 -9.11
N GLY A 263 -9.91 9.69 -10.13
CA GLY A 263 -9.00 10.77 -10.51
C GLY A 263 -7.85 10.25 -11.38
N ARG A 264 -6.80 11.05 -11.48
CA ARG A 264 -5.59 10.74 -12.25
C ARG A 264 -4.31 11.07 -11.48
N ILE A 265 -3.34 10.17 -11.50
CA ILE A 265 -2.02 10.35 -10.89
C ILE A 265 -0.94 10.36 -11.98
N THR A 266 -0.17 11.44 -12.03
CA THR A 266 0.86 11.65 -13.05
C THR A 266 2.19 12.08 -12.43
N VAL A 267 3.26 12.00 -13.21
CA VAL A 267 4.58 12.54 -12.86
C VAL A 267 5.22 13.16 -14.10
N ASN A 268 6.00 14.24 -13.92
CA ASN A 268 6.80 14.80 -14.99
C ASN A 268 8.15 14.06 -15.10
N ASP A 269 8.23 13.11 -16.04
CA ASP A 269 9.43 12.39 -16.42
C ASP A 269 10.36 13.31 -17.24
N ASP A 270 11.65 13.33 -16.90
CA ASP A 270 12.61 14.26 -17.52
C ASP A 270 12.84 14.03 -19.02
N LEU A 271 12.52 12.84 -19.52
CA LEU A 271 12.74 12.44 -20.92
C LEU A 271 11.42 12.24 -21.68
N LYS A 272 10.34 11.90 -20.98
CA LYS A 272 9.03 11.55 -21.58
C LYS A 272 7.94 12.62 -21.35
N GLY A 273 8.21 13.63 -20.52
CA GLY A 273 7.22 14.63 -20.10
C GLY A 273 6.22 14.04 -19.11
N ILE A 274 4.96 14.50 -19.17
CA ILE A 274 3.93 14.05 -18.23
C ILE A 274 3.44 12.65 -18.62
N ILE A 275 3.61 11.70 -17.71
CA ILE A 275 3.18 10.31 -17.85
C ILE A 275 2.31 9.88 -16.67
N GLY A 276 1.50 8.84 -16.88
CA GLY A 276 0.74 8.18 -15.80
C GLY A 276 1.66 7.38 -14.87
N VAL A 277 1.30 7.33 -13.58
CA VAL A 277 1.99 6.45 -12.61
C VAL A 277 1.14 5.22 -12.38
N GLU A 278 1.42 4.16 -13.13
CA GLU A 278 0.67 2.90 -13.09
C GLU A 278 0.88 2.12 -11.79
N GLY A 279 -0.20 1.55 -11.28
CA GLY A 279 -0.18 0.57 -10.20
C GLY A 279 -0.20 1.14 -8.78
N ILE A 280 -0.25 2.46 -8.58
CA ILE A 280 -0.41 3.07 -7.25
C ILE A 280 -1.75 2.64 -6.66
N ARG A 281 -1.74 2.17 -5.41
CA ARG A 281 -2.98 1.88 -4.67
C ARG A 281 -3.58 3.19 -4.21
N VAL A 282 -4.85 3.39 -4.52
CA VAL A 282 -5.65 4.51 -4.01
C VAL A 282 -6.69 3.97 -3.04
N ARG A 283 -6.68 4.46 -1.80
CA ARG A 283 -7.70 4.16 -0.80
C ARG A 283 -8.62 5.35 -0.67
N ALA A 284 -9.93 5.12 -0.69
CA ALA A 284 -10.91 6.11 -0.27
C ALA A 284 -11.62 5.59 0.97
N ARG A 285 -11.58 6.36 2.05
CA ARG A 285 -12.09 5.94 3.35
C ARG A 285 -13.01 6.98 3.96
N ARG A 286 -14.07 6.48 4.57
CA ARG A 286 -14.99 7.23 5.42
C ARG A 286 -15.27 6.41 6.69
N TRP A 287 -14.85 6.91 7.85
CA TRP A 287 -14.91 6.18 9.11
C TRP A 287 -14.33 4.77 9.00
N PHE A 288 -15.14 3.71 9.15
CA PHE A 288 -14.67 2.33 9.12
C PHE A 288 -14.89 1.64 7.77
N THR A 289 -15.35 2.39 6.76
CA THR A 289 -15.52 1.89 5.38
C THR A 289 -14.37 2.37 4.50
N THR A 290 -13.70 1.44 3.84
CA THR A 290 -12.63 1.71 2.87
C THR A 290 -12.91 0.98 1.57
N TYR A 291 -12.74 1.68 0.46
CA TYR A 291 -12.67 1.11 -0.90
C TYR A 291 -11.31 1.39 -1.51
N ASN A 292 -10.87 0.51 -2.40
CA ASN A 292 -9.54 0.53 -3.00
C ASN A 292 -9.62 0.58 -4.52
N GLY A 293 -8.67 1.27 -5.15
CA GLY A 293 -8.46 1.26 -6.59
C GLY A 293 -6.98 1.19 -6.90
N PHE A 294 -6.65 0.94 -8.16
CA PHE A 294 -5.29 1.04 -8.67
C PHE A 294 -5.28 1.95 -9.88
N THR A 295 -4.21 2.72 -10.04
CA THR A 295 -4.00 3.49 -11.26
C THR A 295 -3.67 2.58 -12.44
N ASP A 296 -4.24 2.87 -13.60
CA ASP A 296 -3.90 2.24 -14.87
C ASP A 296 -2.65 2.85 -15.51
N ALA A 297 -2.30 2.40 -16.73
CA ALA A 297 -1.11 2.84 -17.45
C ALA A 297 -1.08 4.37 -17.72
N ASP A 298 -2.25 5.00 -17.87
CA ASP A 298 -2.39 6.44 -18.12
C ASP A 298 -2.55 7.25 -16.82
N GLY A 299 -2.53 6.56 -15.67
CA GLY A 299 -2.61 7.10 -14.33
C GLY A 299 -4.04 7.27 -13.80
N TYR A 300 -5.07 6.86 -14.55
CA TYR A 300 -6.45 6.99 -14.09
C TYR A 300 -6.79 5.92 -13.07
N TYR A 301 -7.64 6.26 -12.10
CA TYR A 301 -8.13 5.31 -11.11
C TYR A 301 -9.60 5.56 -10.77
N ALA A 302 -10.26 4.50 -10.30
CA ALA A 302 -11.51 4.57 -9.57
C ALA A 302 -11.55 3.45 -8.52
N VAL A 303 -11.94 3.77 -7.29
CA VAL A 303 -11.98 2.78 -6.20
C VAL A 303 -13.13 1.78 -6.38
N ASP A 304 -13.09 0.60 -5.78
CA ASP A 304 -14.04 -0.50 -5.98
C ASP A 304 -15.39 -0.36 -5.24
N GLY A 305 -15.74 0.84 -4.78
CA GLY A 305 -17.02 1.08 -4.13
C GLY A 305 -17.51 2.52 -4.18
N TRP A 306 -18.65 2.74 -3.53
CA TRP A 306 -19.44 3.96 -3.63
C TRP A 306 -19.67 4.58 -2.26
N PHE A 307 -19.61 5.90 -2.19
CA PHE A 307 -19.99 6.68 -1.02
C PHE A 307 -21.18 7.57 -1.35
N THR A 308 -21.95 7.94 -0.33
CA THR A 308 -23.05 8.93 -0.42
C THR A 308 -22.60 10.33 0.00
N ARG A 309 -21.37 10.46 0.50
CA ARG A 309 -20.83 11.62 1.22
C ARG A 309 -19.33 11.75 0.98
N PRO A 310 -18.69 12.89 1.27
CA PRO A 310 -17.25 13.08 1.12
C PRO A 310 -16.43 12.00 1.83
N ALA A 311 -15.38 11.53 1.15
CA ALA A 311 -14.45 10.52 1.63
C ALA A 311 -13.02 11.07 1.58
N ASN A 312 -12.18 10.61 2.49
CA ASN A 312 -10.76 10.96 2.52
C ASN A 312 -10.00 10.04 1.56
N TYR A 313 -9.09 10.60 0.78
CA TYR A 313 -8.23 9.84 -0.13
C TYR A 313 -6.86 9.54 0.48
N TRP A 314 -6.25 8.42 0.09
CA TRP A 314 -4.85 8.09 0.35
C TRP A 314 -4.21 7.43 -0.85
N LEU A 315 -2.93 7.71 -1.06
CA LEU A 315 -2.08 7.05 -2.04
C LEU A 315 -1.01 6.24 -1.32
N ASP A 316 -0.84 4.99 -1.69
CA ASP A 316 0.16 4.10 -1.10
C ASP A 316 1.18 3.69 -2.17
N PHE A 317 2.46 3.93 -1.88
CA PHE A 317 3.57 3.46 -2.71
C PHE A 317 3.91 2.00 -2.38
N GLU A 318 2.89 1.14 -2.40
CA GLU A 318 2.97 -0.26 -2.01
C GLU A 318 2.10 -1.15 -2.90
N ARG A 319 2.62 -2.34 -3.18
CA ARG A 319 1.94 -3.47 -3.81
C ARG A 319 2.28 -4.76 -3.07
N TYR A 320 1.59 -5.85 -3.41
CA TYR A 320 1.73 -7.11 -2.68
C TYR A 320 3.19 -7.57 -2.55
N GLU A 321 3.96 -7.50 -3.63
CA GLU A 321 5.38 -7.91 -3.66
C GLU A 321 6.37 -6.90 -3.06
N PHE A 322 6.08 -5.60 -3.10
CA PHE A 322 7.05 -4.57 -2.71
C PHE A 322 6.42 -3.28 -2.14
N GLN A 323 7.19 -2.54 -1.35
CA GLN A 323 6.87 -1.19 -0.89
C GLN A 323 8.05 -0.23 -1.06
N VAL A 324 7.76 1.03 -1.37
CA VAL A 324 8.72 2.14 -1.26
C VAL A 324 8.56 2.77 0.13
N THR A 325 9.66 2.96 0.84
CA THR A 325 9.66 3.47 2.22
C THR A 325 10.42 4.78 2.34
N ASP A 326 9.97 5.66 3.22
CA ASP A 326 10.66 6.93 3.49
C ASP A 326 12.04 6.71 4.15
N GLY A 327 13.06 7.37 3.61
CA GLY A 327 14.45 7.26 4.10
C GLY A 327 14.76 8.08 5.36
N THR A 328 13.89 9.01 5.73
CA THR A 328 14.11 10.01 6.80
C THR A 328 13.81 9.51 8.21
N ASN A 329 13.00 8.47 8.35
CA ASN A 329 12.61 7.89 9.64
C ASN A 329 13.28 6.52 9.81
N GLY A 330 13.93 6.28 10.97
CA GLY A 330 14.74 5.08 11.27
C GLY A 330 13.97 3.74 11.33
N LEU A 331 12.75 3.70 10.80
CA LEU A 331 11.95 2.50 10.55
C LEU A 331 11.31 2.65 9.17
N GLY A 332 11.75 1.83 8.21
CA GLY A 332 11.26 1.82 6.83
C GLY A 332 9.76 1.50 6.74
N THR A 333 8.95 2.54 6.86
CA THR A 333 7.49 2.55 6.77
C THR A 333 7.08 3.00 5.37
N THR A 334 5.98 2.46 4.85
CA THR A 334 5.49 2.75 3.51
C THR A 334 5.33 4.25 3.30
N ARG A 335 5.81 4.78 2.17
CA ARG A 335 5.49 6.14 1.72
C ARG A 335 3.99 6.22 1.44
N GLU A 336 3.29 7.06 2.18
CA GLU A 336 1.87 7.35 2.01
C GLU A 336 1.64 8.85 1.75
N ILE A 337 0.60 9.17 1.00
CA ILE A 337 0.12 10.56 0.81
C ILE A 337 -1.35 10.60 1.21
N SER A 338 -1.65 11.30 2.30
CA SER A 338 -3.03 11.61 2.71
C SER A 338 -3.55 12.79 1.90
N GLY A 339 -4.69 12.55 1.25
CA GLY A 339 -5.38 13.46 0.35
C GLY A 339 -6.56 14.18 1.01
N PRO A 340 -7.32 14.95 0.22
CA PRO A 340 -8.44 15.72 0.71
C PRO A 340 -9.66 14.85 1.08
N LYS A 341 -10.52 15.37 1.95
CA LYS A 341 -11.87 14.84 2.21
C LYS A 341 -12.86 15.52 1.27
N ILE A 342 -13.15 14.92 0.14
CA ILE A 342 -13.99 15.53 -0.90
C ILE A 342 -14.95 14.52 -1.50
N GLU A 343 -15.93 15.05 -2.22
CA GLU A 343 -16.85 14.32 -3.10
C GLU A 343 -16.56 14.70 -4.56
N ALA A 344 -15.30 14.58 -4.97
CA ALA A 344 -14.88 14.94 -6.32
C ALA A 344 -13.67 14.11 -6.75
N ALA A 345 -13.32 14.21 -8.03
CA ALA A 345 -12.08 13.65 -8.54
C ALA A 345 -10.88 14.23 -7.78
N TRP A 346 -9.90 13.39 -7.45
CA TRP A 346 -8.63 13.86 -6.91
C TRP A 346 -7.49 13.55 -7.88
N ASP A 347 -7.10 14.59 -8.63
CA ASP A 347 -5.98 14.54 -9.54
C ASP A 347 -4.70 14.99 -8.84
N VAL A 348 -3.62 14.24 -9.05
CA VAL A 348 -2.32 14.48 -8.42
C VAL A 348 -1.22 14.42 -9.47
N GLN A 349 -0.36 15.43 -9.48
CA GLN A 349 0.90 15.38 -10.19
C GLN A 349 2.03 15.32 -9.16
N PHE A 350 2.78 14.22 -9.16
CA PHE A 350 3.94 14.07 -8.30
C PHE A 350 5.09 14.97 -8.76
N ASP A 351 5.68 15.66 -7.79
CA ASP A 351 6.82 16.55 -7.94
C ASP A 351 7.86 16.29 -6.83
N ALA A 352 9.03 16.92 -6.95
CA ALA A 352 10.12 16.84 -5.97
C ALA A 352 10.37 15.42 -5.43
N TYR A 353 10.23 15.20 -4.12
CA TYR A 353 10.45 13.90 -3.49
C TYR A 353 9.40 12.85 -3.90
N ASP A 354 8.15 13.25 -4.14
CA ASP A 354 7.10 12.33 -4.62
C ASP A 354 7.43 11.81 -6.03
N LYS A 355 8.01 12.67 -6.88
CA LYS A 355 8.55 12.25 -8.18
C LYS A 355 9.63 11.17 -7.99
N PHE A 356 10.60 11.39 -7.12
CA PHE A 356 11.67 10.41 -6.84
C PHE A 356 11.11 9.06 -6.37
N CYS A 357 10.23 9.07 -5.37
CA CYS A 357 9.55 7.86 -4.87
C CYS A 357 8.72 7.17 -5.96
N SER A 358 8.04 7.93 -6.82
CA SER A 358 7.23 7.37 -7.92
C SER A 358 8.10 6.71 -8.99
N THR A 359 9.31 7.21 -9.23
CA THR A 359 10.26 6.62 -10.17
C THR A 359 10.77 5.27 -9.67
N ILE A 360 11.12 5.17 -8.39
CA ILE A 360 11.49 3.91 -7.73
C ILE A 360 10.32 2.92 -7.83
N PHE A 361 9.10 3.38 -7.51
CA PHE A 361 7.90 2.57 -7.61
C PHE A 361 7.67 2.05 -9.04
N ARG A 362 7.79 2.90 -10.06
CA ARG A 362 7.60 2.52 -11.48
C ARG A 362 8.60 1.45 -11.92
N ALA A 363 9.87 1.55 -11.52
CA ALA A 363 10.90 0.57 -11.85
C ALA A 363 10.61 -0.78 -11.18
N ALA A 364 10.27 -0.77 -9.89
CA ALA A 364 9.88 -1.99 -9.18
C ALA A 364 8.60 -2.60 -9.77
N TYR A 365 7.61 -1.78 -10.10
CA TYR A 365 6.36 -2.24 -10.72
C TYR A 365 6.61 -2.92 -12.07
N HIS A 366 7.51 -2.39 -12.89
CA HIS A 366 7.95 -3.06 -14.11
C HIS A 366 8.54 -4.44 -13.81
N TYR A 367 9.52 -4.52 -12.92
CA TYR A 367 10.23 -5.78 -12.65
C TYR A 367 9.34 -6.83 -11.96
N TYR A 368 8.35 -6.44 -11.16
CA TYR A 368 7.43 -7.40 -10.52
C TYR A 368 6.21 -7.76 -11.37
N TYR A 369 5.62 -6.82 -12.11
CA TYR A 369 4.26 -6.99 -12.65
C TYR A 369 4.12 -6.81 -14.16
N LYS A 370 5.09 -6.21 -14.87
CA LYS A 370 5.03 -6.05 -16.33
C LYS A 370 5.76 -7.17 -17.05
N ASP A 371 5.62 -7.23 -18.37
CA ASP A 371 6.46 -8.13 -19.16
C ASP A 371 7.95 -7.80 -18.97
N ILE A 372 8.75 -8.83 -18.68
CA ILE A 372 10.21 -8.76 -18.46
C ILE A 372 10.95 -9.77 -19.33
N GLN A 373 10.32 -10.21 -20.42
CA GLN A 373 10.90 -11.08 -21.44
C GLN A 373 11.42 -12.42 -20.86
N GLY A 374 10.68 -12.96 -19.89
CA GLY A 374 10.96 -14.28 -19.29
C GLY A 374 12.01 -14.29 -18.18
N LEU A 375 12.59 -13.14 -17.83
CA LEU A 375 13.47 -13.03 -16.66
C LEU A 375 12.77 -13.49 -15.38
N GLN A 376 13.55 -14.02 -14.43
CA GLN A 376 13.05 -14.31 -13.10
C GLN A 376 12.68 -13.03 -12.34
N ARG A 377 11.54 -13.07 -11.65
CA ARG A 377 11.09 -11.99 -10.77
C ARG A 377 12.00 -11.90 -9.55
N PRO A 378 12.19 -10.68 -9.00
CA PRO A 378 12.82 -10.53 -7.70
C PRO A 378 12.05 -11.30 -6.60
N PRO A 379 12.60 -11.39 -5.39
CA PRO A 379 11.95 -12.09 -4.28
C PRO A 379 10.52 -11.63 -4.03
N GLU A 380 9.60 -12.58 -4.03
CA GLU A 380 8.17 -12.34 -3.87
C GLU A 380 7.74 -12.52 -2.41
N ASN A 381 6.75 -11.74 -2.01
CA ASN A 381 6.06 -11.81 -0.73
C ASN A 381 5.28 -13.12 -0.65
N ALA A 382 5.34 -13.79 0.50
CA ALA A 382 4.64 -15.04 0.73
C ALA A 382 4.42 -15.26 2.22
N PHE A 383 3.71 -16.32 2.60
CA PHE A 383 3.57 -16.66 4.02
C PHE A 383 4.94 -16.86 4.74
N TRP A 384 5.97 -17.30 4.01
CA TRP A 384 7.33 -17.52 4.53
C TRP A 384 8.36 -16.50 4.04
N HIS A 385 7.95 -15.49 3.26
CA HIS A 385 8.83 -14.48 2.66
C HIS A 385 8.24 -13.09 2.85
N THR A 386 9.06 -12.11 3.17
CA THR A 386 8.58 -10.76 3.44
C THR A 386 8.57 -9.92 2.16
N GLN A 387 7.63 -8.98 2.11
CA GLN A 387 7.55 -7.97 1.06
C GLN A 387 8.87 -7.21 0.89
N MET A 388 9.29 -6.98 -0.36
CA MET A 388 10.49 -6.23 -0.70
C MET A 388 10.38 -4.77 -0.27
N LYS A 389 11.44 -4.20 0.31
CA LYS A 389 11.45 -2.81 0.79
C LYS A 389 12.51 -1.97 0.10
N LEU A 390 12.07 -0.91 -0.58
CA LEU A 390 12.91 0.02 -1.32
C LEU A 390 12.95 1.35 -0.57
N ARG A 391 14.05 1.64 0.14
CA ARG A 391 14.18 2.85 0.96
C ARG A 391 14.67 4.03 0.11
N ALA A 392 13.81 5.03 -0.05
CA ALA A 392 14.09 6.24 -0.81
C ALA A 392 14.77 7.28 0.08
N LYS A 393 16.06 7.55 -0.12
CA LYS A 393 16.82 8.54 0.64
C LYS A 393 16.97 9.83 -0.17
N ASP A 394 16.37 10.92 0.32
CA ASP A 394 16.39 12.24 -0.35
C ASP A 394 17.70 13.02 -0.14
N TYR A 395 18.81 12.31 -0.20
CA TYR A 395 20.15 12.87 -0.12
C TYR A 395 21.11 11.95 -0.88
N PRO A 396 22.18 12.50 -1.47
CA PRO A 396 23.21 11.68 -2.09
C PRO A 396 23.85 10.78 -1.05
N ASP A 397 24.33 9.61 -1.46
CA ASP A 397 25.06 8.73 -0.56
C ASP A 397 26.25 9.49 0.07
N PRO A 398 26.33 9.56 1.42
CA PRO A 398 27.32 10.40 2.10
C PRO A 398 28.75 9.90 1.94
N ASP A 399 28.94 8.63 1.61
CA ASP A 399 30.25 7.99 1.42
C ASP A 399 30.62 7.89 -0.08
N THR A 400 29.61 7.82 -0.96
CA THR A 400 29.80 7.81 -2.42
C THR A 400 28.80 8.73 -3.12
N PRO A 401 29.02 10.06 -3.15
CA PRO A 401 28.03 11.04 -3.67
C PRO A 401 27.62 10.85 -5.14
N THR A 402 28.33 9.99 -5.88
CA THR A 402 28.08 9.59 -7.28
C THR A 402 27.35 8.25 -7.42
N SER A 403 27.13 7.50 -6.32
CA SER A 403 26.36 6.26 -6.31
C SER A 403 24.87 6.57 -6.15
N GLY A 404 24.03 6.05 -7.05
CA GLY A 404 22.58 6.26 -7.00
C GLY A 404 21.82 5.25 -6.14
N GLY A 405 22.51 4.24 -5.62
CA GLY A 405 21.90 3.13 -4.89
C GLY A 405 22.96 2.28 -4.19
N ASN A 406 22.50 1.43 -3.28
CA ASN A 406 23.28 0.35 -2.72
C ASN A 406 22.33 -0.77 -2.28
N ALA A 407 22.37 -1.92 -2.96
CA ALA A 407 21.93 -3.20 -2.41
C ALA A 407 23.10 -3.86 -1.70
N VAL A 408 22.93 -4.18 -0.41
CA VAL A 408 23.87 -5.00 0.36
C VAL A 408 23.24 -6.38 0.59
N PRO A 409 23.53 -7.38 -0.25
CA PRO A 409 22.81 -8.66 -0.29
C PRO A 409 23.04 -9.52 0.96
N GLN A 410 24.18 -9.34 1.63
CA GLN A 410 24.53 -10.01 2.90
C GLN A 410 23.54 -9.69 4.05
N ARG A 411 22.71 -8.64 3.91
CA ARG A 411 21.68 -8.26 4.90
C ARG A 411 20.43 -9.15 4.87
N ARG A 412 20.35 -10.10 3.93
CA ARG A 412 19.23 -11.05 3.83
C ARG A 412 19.30 -12.21 4.82
N ILE A 413 20.42 -12.35 5.52
CA ILE A 413 20.61 -13.40 6.52
C ILE A 413 19.92 -12.97 7.83
N LEU A 414 18.84 -13.68 8.20
CA LEU A 414 18.11 -13.66 9.49
C LEU A 414 16.85 -12.77 9.64
N ASN A 415 15.92 -12.69 8.68
CA ASN A 415 14.56 -12.13 8.94
C ASN A 415 14.49 -10.67 9.46
N TRP A 416 15.47 -9.80 9.18
CA TRP A 416 15.53 -8.44 9.77
C TRP A 416 15.17 -7.28 8.82
N GLY A 417 14.55 -7.56 7.68
CA GLY A 417 13.62 -6.60 7.07
C GLY A 417 14.17 -5.28 6.48
N GLU A 418 15.43 -5.22 6.02
CA GLU A 418 15.99 -4.05 5.34
C GLU A 418 16.72 -4.46 4.04
N PHE A 419 16.28 -3.95 2.87
CA PHE A 419 16.61 -4.57 1.58
C PHE A 419 17.41 -3.70 0.59
N ILE A 420 16.92 -2.54 0.16
CA ILE A 420 17.60 -1.74 -0.87
C ILE A 420 17.55 -0.27 -0.49
N HIS A 421 18.68 0.43 -0.50
CA HIS A 421 18.73 1.88 -0.39
C HIS A 421 18.88 2.49 -1.78
N ILE A 422 17.94 3.35 -2.17
CA ILE A 422 18.05 4.18 -3.38
C ILE A 422 18.30 5.61 -2.91
N TYR A 423 19.42 6.17 -3.31
CA TYR A 423 19.83 7.52 -2.94
C TYR A 423 19.49 8.47 -4.06
N HIS A 424 18.94 9.63 -3.73
CA HIS A 424 18.71 10.70 -4.71
C HIS A 424 20.07 11.29 -5.10
N PRO A 425 20.57 11.05 -6.32
CA PRO A 425 21.83 11.64 -6.77
C PRO A 425 21.57 13.11 -7.07
N SER A 426 22.46 14.02 -6.65
CA SER A 426 22.26 15.47 -6.82
C SER A 426 22.06 15.95 -8.27
N TYR A 427 22.23 15.08 -9.27
CA TYR A 427 22.17 15.37 -10.71
C TYR A 427 21.49 14.29 -11.57
N ALA A 428 20.79 13.32 -10.99
CA ALA A 428 20.20 12.23 -11.78
C ALA A 428 18.81 12.59 -12.35
N ASP A 429 18.63 12.26 -13.62
CA ASP A 429 17.32 12.26 -14.26
C ASP A 429 16.47 11.06 -13.81
N THR A 430 15.18 11.09 -14.14
CA THR A 430 14.21 10.02 -13.85
C THR A 430 14.68 8.65 -14.36
N ARG A 431 15.33 8.59 -15.52
CA ARG A 431 15.82 7.32 -16.09
C ARG A 431 16.97 6.73 -15.28
N ALA A 432 17.87 7.54 -14.73
CA ALA A 432 18.97 7.05 -13.91
C ALA A 432 18.50 6.45 -12.58
N THR A 433 17.51 7.06 -11.92
CA THR A 433 16.86 6.45 -10.74
C THR A 433 16.13 5.16 -11.09
N TYR A 434 15.45 5.14 -12.24
CA TYR A 434 14.76 3.95 -12.74
C TYR A 434 15.73 2.79 -12.97
N ALA A 435 16.81 3.04 -13.71
CA ALA A 435 17.86 2.07 -14.02
C ALA A 435 18.50 1.54 -12.73
N THR A 436 18.89 2.44 -11.83
CA THR A 436 19.49 2.04 -10.55
C THR A 436 18.56 1.14 -9.74
N THR A 437 17.26 1.44 -9.69
CA THR A 437 16.30 0.59 -8.99
C THR A 437 16.23 -0.82 -9.60
N ILE A 438 16.31 -0.95 -10.93
CA ILE A 438 16.39 -2.25 -11.61
C ILE A 438 17.70 -2.98 -11.26
N HIS A 439 18.84 -2.28 -11.27
CA HIS A 439 20.16 -2.83 -10.91
C HIS A 439 20.12 -3.50 -9.53
N GLU A 440 19.59 -2.79 -8.53
CA GLU A 440 19.50 -3.30 -7.16
C GLU A 440 18.53 -4.49 -7.04
N LEU A 441 17.41 -4.46 -7.78
CA LEU A 441 16.49 -5.61 -7.84
C LEU A 441 17.12 -6.81 -8.57
N ALA A 442 17.99 -6.59 -9.55
CA ALA A 442 18.71 -7.65 -10.26
C ALA A 442 19.72 -8.37 -9.36
N HIS A 443 20.36 -7.65 -8.43
CA HIS A 443 21.13 -8.24 -7.34
C HIS A 443 20.27 -9.16 -6.46
N ALA A 444 19.06 -8.71 -6.10
CA ALA A 444 18.12 -9.53 -5.30
C ALA A 444 17.66 -10.80 -6.04
N VAL A 445 17.55 -10.74 -7.38
CA VAL A 445 17.28 -11.91 -8.24
C VAL A 445 18.47 -12.87 -8.26
N HIS A 446 19.69 -12.36 -8.47
CA HIS A 446 20.88 -13.20 -8.49
C HIS A 446 21.07 -13.95 -7.17
N TRP A 447 20.84 -13.29 -6.03
CA TRP A 447 20.80 -13.97 -4.73
C TRP A 447 19.72 -15.06 -4.67
N LYS A 448 18.53 -14.86 -5.26
CA LYS A 448 17.44 -15.85 -5.29
C LYS A 448 17.83 -17.08 -6.11
N ILE A 449 18.61 -16.89 -7.18
CA ILE A 449 19.10 -17.95 -8.06
C ILE A 449 20.15 -18.81 -7.34
N ASP A 450 21.18 -18.18 -6.74
CA ASP A 450 22.26 -18.92 -6.07
C ASP A 450 22.83 -18.16 -4.87
N HIS A 451 22.12 -18.21 -3.74
CA HIS A 451 22.58 -17.59 -2.50
C HIS A 451 23.86 -18.26 -1.93
N SER A 452 24.25 -19.45 -2.39
CA SER A 452 25.39 -20.20 -1.81
C SER A 452 26.72 -19.61 -2.25
N HIS A 453 26.83 -19.25 -3.52
CA HIS A 453 28.02 -18.61 -4.09
C HIS A 453 27.97 -17.08 -4.02
N TYR A 454 26.76 -16.49 -4.05
CA TYR A 454 26.58 -15.05 -4.00
C TYR A 454 27.17 -14.39 -2.73
N ASN A 455 27.15 -15.09 -1.59
CA ASN A 455 27.67 -14.55 -0.31
C ASN A 455 29.20 -14.63 -0.17
N ASN A 456 29.94 -14.94 -1.23
CA ASN A 456 31.39 -14.98 -1.21
C ASN A 456 31.96 -13.60 -1.59
N ASP A 457 32.62 -12.92 -0.64
CA ASP A 457 33.11 -11.54 -0.77
C ASP A 457 34.35 -11.37 -1.66
N ASP A 458 34.67 -12.37 -2.47
CA ASP A 458 35.80 -12.28 -3.41
C ASP A 458 35.51 -11.32 -4.58
N LEU A 459 36.56 -10.68 -5.08
CA LEU A 459 36.47 -9.69 -6.16
C LEU A 459 35.86 -10.30 -7.43
N ALA A 460 36.17 -11.56 -7.74
CA ALA A 460 35.66 -12.25 -8.92
C ALA A 460 34.15 -12.52 -8.85
N THR A 461 33.61 -12.86 -7.67
CA THR A 461 32.17 -13.01 -7.42
C THR A 461 31.46 -11.68 -7.55
N ASN A 462 32.02 -10.61 -6.96
CA ASN A 462 31.47 -9.26 -7.01
C ASN A 462 31.41 -8.73 -8.46
N MET A 463 32.48 -8.94 -9.24
CA MET A 463 32.51 -8.52 -10.65
C MET A 463 31.43 -9.21 -11.48
N MET A 464 31.22 -10.51 -11.31
CA MET A 464 30.13 -11.24 -11.97
C MET A 464 28.77 -10.70 -11.57
N ALA A 465 28.53 -10.52 -10.26
CA ALA A 465 27.25 -10.04 -9.75
C ALA A 465 26.89 -8.64 -10.28
N GLU A 466 27.84 -7.70 -10.24
CA GLU A 466 27.64 -6.35 -10.78
C GLU A 466 27.45 -6.36 -12.30
N SER A 467 28.17 -7.21 -13.03
CA SER A 467 28.05 -7.34 -14.48
C SER A 467 26.68 -7.88 -14.91
N TRP A 468 26.15 -8.86 -14.17
CA TRP A 468 24.78 -9.31 -14.34
C TRP A 468 23.77 -8.19 -14.06
N ALA A 469 23.92 -7.49 -12.94
CA ALA A 469 23.02 -6.41 -12.56
C ALA A 469 23.00 -5.27 -13.60
N ARG A 470 24.15 -4.92 -14.18
CA ARG A 470 24.26 -3.98 -15.32
C ARG A 470 23.54 -4.47 -16.57
N GLY A 471 23.62 -5.76 -16.87
CA GLY A 471 22.89 -6.38 -17.98
C GLY A 471 21.38 -6.27 -17.84
N ALA A 472 20.84 -6.66 -16.67
CA ALA A 472 19.42 -6.56 -16.36
C ALA A 472 18.94 -5.09 -16.31
N GLU A 473 19.75 -4.20 -15.72
CA GLU A 473 19.55 -2.75 -15.74
C GLU A 473 19.37 -2.24 -17.16
N TRP A 474 20.33 -2.51 -18.05
CA TRP A 474 20.26 -2.08 -19.45
C TRP A 474 19.03 -2.64 -20.15
N PHE A 475 18.82 -3.95 -20.05
CA PHE A 475 17.78 -4.66 -20.79
C PHE A 475 16.38 -4.15 -20.44
N LEU A 476 16.03 -4.12 -19.15
CA LEU A 476 14.70 -3.69 -18.71
C LEU A 476 14.53 -2.18 -18.79
N THR A 477 15.56 -1.39 -18.52
CA THR A 477 15.44 0.07 -18.67
C THR A 477 15.18 0.46 -20.12
N ARG A 478 15.76 -0.25 -21.10
CA ARG A 478 15.51 0.01 -22.53
C ARG A 478 14.09 -0.27 -22.98
N MET A 479 13.37 -1.18 -22.32
CA MET A 479 11.95 -1.40 -22.60
C MET A 479 11.10 -0.15 -22.25
N GLU A 480 11.54 0.66 -21.28
CA GLU A 480 10.86 1.92 -20.89
C GLU A 480 11.48 3.16 -21.57
N TYR A 481 12.81 3.17 -21.72
CA TYR A 481 13.65 4.24 -22.28
C TYR A 481 14.56 3.66 -23.39
N PRO A 482 14.07 3.53 -24.64
CA PRO A 482 14.78 2.83 -25.71
C PRO A 482 16.21 3.32 -26.01
N GLY A 483 16.48 4.61 -25.75
CA GLY A 483 17.81 5.23 -25.89
C GLY A 483 18.73 5.11 -24.68
N TYR A 484 18.48 4.17 -23.75
CA TYR A 484 19.39 3.91 -22.64
C TYR A 484 20.61 3.09 -23.08
N SER A 485 21.80 3.68 -23.00
CA SER A 485 23.06 3.06 -23.43
C SER A 485 23.65 2.07 -22.42
N GLY A 486 23.10 1.97 -21.21
CA GLY A 486 23.65 1.14 -20.13
C GLY A 486 24.48 1.96 -19.13
N GLY A 487 24.79 1.37 -17.97
CA GLY A 487 25.53 2.04 -16.91
C GLY A 487 26.98 2.36 -17.27
N THR A 488 27.59 3.27 -16.52
CA THR A 488 29.01 3.61 -16.67
C THR A 488 29.90 2.42 -16.35
N VAL A 489 30.88 2.15 -17.22
CA VAL A 489 31.92 1.13 -17.02
C VAL A 489 32.93 1.59 -15.98
N PHE A 490 33.22 0.75 -14.98
CA PHE A 490 34.27 0.97 -13.99
C PHE A 490 34.99 -0.34 -13.67
N LEU A 491 36.02 -0.64 -14.46
CA LEU A 491 36.79 -1.87 -14.32
C LEU A 491 37.61 -1.91 -13.01
N PRO A 492 37.78 -3.10 -12.39
CA PRO A 492 37.21 -4.37 -12.83
C PRO A 492 35.74 -4.55 -12.41
N LYS A 493 35.20 -3.73 -11.51
CA LYS A 493 33.95 -4.05 -10.79
C LYS A 493 32.68 -4.00 -11.63
N TYR A 494 32.53 -2.99 -12.49
CA TYR A 494 31.32 -2.77 -13.28
C TYR A 494 31.64 -2.93 -14.76
N THR A 495 31.17 -4.03 -15.35
CA THR A 495 31.31 -4.34 -16.77
C THR A 495 29.95 -4.29 -17.46
N ASN A 496 29.95 -4.13 -18.79
CA ASN A 496 28.76 -4.23 -19.63
C ASN A 496 28.80 -5.50 -20.49
N VAL A 497 29.49 -6.56 -20.05
CA VAL A 497 29.66 -7.82 -20.81
C VAL A 497 28.33 -8.45 -21.24
N VAL A 498 27.25 -8.26 -20.48
CA VAL A 498 25.92 -8.76 -20.84
C VAL A 498 25.32 -8.02 -22.04
N ILE A 499 25.62 -6.73 -22.19
CA ILE A 499 25.18 -5.94 -23.34
C ILE A 499 25.79 -6.53 -24.62
N ASP A 500 27.11 -6.69 -24.63
CA ASP A 500 27.88 -7.28 -25.74
C ASP A 500 27.45 -8.71 -26.09
N MET A 501 27.03 -9.51 -25.10
CA MET A 501 26.52 -10.85 -25.40
C MET A 501 25.18 -10.83 -26.17
N ILE A 502 24.45 -9.72 -26.14
CA ILE A 502 23.08 -9.60 -26.67
C ILE A 502 23.03 -8.76 -27.95
N ASP A 503 23.76 -7.64 -28.00
CA ASP A 503 23.67 -6.64 -29.06
C ASP A 503 24.39 -7.08 -30.35
N PHE A 504 24.74 -6.15 -31.24
CA PHE A 504 25.49 -6.46 -32.46
C PHE A 504 26.97 -6.19 -32.26
N ASN A 505 27.83 -6.95 -32.95
CA ASN A 505 29.28 -6.72 -32.92
C ASN A 505 29.65 -5.23 -33.08
N TYR A 506 30.50 -4.73 -32.18
CA TYR A 506 31.02 -3.37 -32.18
C TYR A 506 29.94 -2.28 -32.08
N ASP A 507 28.83 -2.55 -31.41
CA ASP A 507 27.74 -1.57 -31.30
C ASP A 507 28.16 -0.36 -30.45
N THR A 508 28.50 0.74 -31.12
CA THR A 508 28.88 2.00 -30.46
C THR A 508 27.68 2.82 -29.96
N SER A 509 26.44 2.34 -30.11
CA SER A 509 25.24 3.04 -29.63
C SER A 509 24.98 2.85 -28.13
N ASN A 510 25.70 1.92 -27.51
CA ASN A 510 25.61 1.59 -26.11
C ASN A 510 27.00 1.63 -25.44
N ASN A 511 27.06 1.36 -24.14
CA ASN A 511 28.29 1.40 -23.33
C ASN A 511 29.03 0.04 -23.28
N GLY A 512 28.77 -0.81 -24.27
CA GLY A 512 29.46 -2.05 -24.56
C GLY A 512 30.86 -1.84 -25.13
N PHE A 513 31.54 -2.94 -25.46
CA PHE A 513 32.95 -2.93 -25.85
C PHE A 513 33.11 -2.66 -27.36
N GLY A 514 33.47 -1.45 -27.77
CA GLY A 514 33.50 -1.07 -29.20
C GLY A 514 34.71 -1.53 -30.04
N ASP A 515 35.33 -2.70 -29.78
CA ASP A 515 36.49 -3.19 -30.54
C ASP A 515 36.43 -4.67 -30.94
N TYR A 516 37.50 -5.19 -31.57
CA TYR A 516 37.52 -6.51 -32.20
C TYR A 516 37.41 -7.70 -31.27
N ARG A 517 37.34 -7.45 -29.97
CA ARG A 517 37.07 -8.45 -28.94
C ARG A 517 35.57 -8.60 -28.65
N ASP A 518 34.75 -7.67 -29.14
CA ASP A 518 33.29 -7.75 -29.15
C ASP A 518 32.78 -8.41 -30.44
N LEU A 519 32.81 -9.74 -30.41
CA LEU A 519 32.38 -10.62 -31.51
C LEU A 519 31.37 -11.66 -31.04
N VAL A 520 30.73 -11.40 -29.91
CA VAL A 520 29.65 -12.24 -29.35
C VAL A 520 28.34 -11.50 -29.61
N TYR A 521 27.28 -12.21 -29.95
CA TYR A 521 25.95 -11.61 -30.11
C TYR A 521 24.85 -12.65 -30.03
N ALA A 522 23.60 -12.19 -29.97
CA ALA A 522 22.38 -13.00 -30.09
C ALA A 522 22.17 -14.05 -28.98
N TYR A 523 22.82 -13.91 -27.82
CA TYR A 523 22.30 -14.58 -26.63
C TYR A 523 21.01 -13.91 -26.16
N ASN A 524 20.10 -14.72 -25.62
CA ASN A 524 18.92 -14.20 -24.93
C ASN A 524 19.29 -13.86 -23.48
N ILE A 525 18.69 -12.79 -22.93
CA ILE A 525 18.95 -12.38 -21.55
C ILE A 525 18.62 -13.49 -20.53
N THR A 526 17.65 -14.35 -20.82
CA THR A 526 17.29 -15.50 -19.98
C THR A 526 18.35 -16.59 -19.98
N GLN A 527 19.00 -16.86 -21.12
CA GLN A 527 20.12 -17.81 -21.18
C GLN A 527 21.29 -17.32 -20.32
N ILE A 528 21.56 -16.02 -20.37
CA ILE A 528 22.61 -15.37 -19.58
C ILE A 528 22.26 -15.43 -18.07
N GLN A 529 20.99 -15.19 -17.71
CA GLN A 529 20.51 -15.30 -16.32
C GLN A 529 20.62 -16.72 -15.77
N ASP A 530 20.10 -17.70 -16.50
CA ASP A 530 20.04 -19.09 -16.06
C ASP A 530 21.44 -19.69 -15.86
N ALA A 531 22.42 -19.23 -16.63
CA ALA A 531 23.82 -19.61 -16.49
C ALA A 531 24.48 -19.14 -15.17
N LEU A 532 23.86 -18.22 -14.41
CA LEU A 532 24.35 -17.81 -13.09
C LEU A 532 24.23 -18.94 -12.06
N ASN A 533 23.29 -19.87 -12.23
CA ASN A 533 23.05 -20.94 -11.29
C ASN A 533 24.29 -21.86 -11.18
N GLY A 534 24.89 -21.93 -9.99
CA GLY A 534 26.09 -22.73 -9.73
C GLY A 534 27.39 -22.09 -10.19
N ALA A 535 27.38 -20.83 -10.66
CA ALA A 535 28.60 -20.11 -11.02
C ALA A 535 29.19 -19.39 -9.81
N ALA A 536 30.45 -19.70 -9.44
CA ALA A 536 31.11 -19.03 -8.32
C ALA A 536 31.82 -17.73 -8.73
N ASN A 537 32.09 -17.55 -10.03
CA ASN A 537 32.81 -16.42 -10.61
C ASN A 537 32.48 -16.30 -12.10
N GLY A 538 32.97 -15.24 -12.75
CA GLY A 538 32.68 -15.02 -14.17
C GLY A 538 33.26 -16.06 -15.13
N THR A 539 34.30 -16.81 -14.75
CA THR A 539 34.78 -17.94 -15.57
C THR A 539 33.78 -19.08 -15.55
N ASP A 540 33.24 -19.44 -14.38
CA ASP A 540 32.20 -20.46 -14.26
C ASP A 540 30.94 -20.03 -15.02
N TRP A 541 30.55 -18.76 -14.89
CA TRP A 541 29.40 -18.19 -15.58
C TRP A 541 29.55 -18.27 -17.10
N LYS A 542 30.68 -17.82 -17.64
CA LYS A 542 31.01 -17.96 -19.08
C LYS A 542 30.95 -19.41 -19.54
N ASN A 543 31.52 -20.33 -18.76
CA ASN A 543 31.52 -21.75 -19.08
C ASN A 543 30.10 -22.33 -19.06
N ASN A 544 29.26 -21.92 -18.12
CA ASN A 544 27.85 -22.29 -18.09
C ASN A 544 27.12 -21.77 -19.34
N ILE A 545 27.34 -20.52 -19.75
CA ILE A 545 26.76 -19.96 -20.99
C ILE A 545 27.16 -20.82 -22.19
N ARG A 546 28.46 -21.10 -22.35
CA ARG A 546 29.00 -21.91 -23.46
C ARG A 546 28.46 -23.34 -23.47
N ASN A 547 28.39 -23.99 -22.31
CA ASN A 547 28.08 -25.41 -22.24
C ASN A 547 26.58 -25.69 -22.29
N ASN A 548 25.74 -24.74 -21.88
CA ASN A 548 24.30 -24.94 -21.77
C ASN A 548 23.53 -24.46 -23.01
N TYR A 549 24.14 -23.63 -23.87
CA TYR A 549 23.45 -23.00 -24.99
C TYR A 549 24.31 -22.96 -26.24
N ASP A 550 23.77 -23.51 -27.35
CA ASP A 550 24.39 -23.40 -28.66
C ASP A 550 24.27 -21.96 -29.19
N ASN A 551 25.39 -21.33 -29.52
CA ASN A 551 25.41 -20.03 -30.19
C ASN A 551 26.55 -19.95 -31.20
N ASN A 552 26.27 -19.41 -32.40
CA ASN A 552 27.25 -19.28 -33.49
C ASN A 552 28.51 -18.46 -33.11
N THR A 553 28.46 -17.71 -32.01
CA THR A 553 29.54 -16.86 -31.51
C THR A 553 30.19 -17.32 -30.21
N GLU A 554 29.82 -18.49 -29.68
CA GLU A 554 30.32 -19.02 -28.39
C GLU A 554 31.86 -19.17 -28.33
N ASN A 555 32.51 -19.34 -29.48
CA ASN A 555 33.96 -19.41 -29.61
C ASN A 555 34.65 -18.07 -29.27
N ASN A 556 33.92 -16.95 -29.33
CA ASN A 556 34.43 -15.62 -29.02
C ASN A 556 34.23 -15.23 -27.55
N LEU A 557 33.50 -16.04 -26.75
CA LEU A 557 33.24 -15.76 -25.33
C LEU A 557 34.53 -15.57 -24.52
N ASP A 558 35.59 -16.35 -24.79
CA ASP A 558 36.87 -16.20 -24.09
C ASP A 558 37.52 -14.85 -24.37
N ALA A 559 37.46 -14.38 -25.62
CA ALA A 559 38.02 -13.09 -26.01
C ALA A 559 37.23 -11.94 -25.39
N LEU A 560 35.90 -12.03 -25.40
CA LEU A 560 35.01 -11.02 -24.82
C LEU A 560 35.21 -10.92 -23.30
N PHE A 561 35.13 -12.03 -22.57
CA PHE A 561 35.30 -12.02 -21.11
C PHE A 561 36.70 -11.52 -20.72
N SER A 562 37.73 -11.91 -21.47
CA SER A 562 39.09 -11.39 -21.26
C SER A 562 39.18 -9.88 -21.50
N ALA A 563 38.45 -9.33 -22.47
CA ALA A 563 38.42 -7.89 -22.74
C ALA A 563 37.83 -7.10 -21.56
N TRP A 564 36.84 -7.68 -20.87
CA TRP A 564 36.22 -7.13 -19.67
C TRP A 564 36.99 -7.42 -18.37
N GLY A 565 38.08 -8.19 -18.43
CA GLY A 565 38.97 -8.46 -17.29
C GLY A 565 38.56 -9.62 -16.39
N PHE A 566 37.77 -10.57 -16.92
CA PHE A 566 37.39 -11.83 -16.24
C PHE A 566 38.48 -12.89 -16.19
#